data_AF-A0A820PA98-F1
#
_entry.id   AF-A0A820PA98-F1
#
_cell.length_a   1.000
_cell.length_b   1.000
_cell.length_c   1.000
_cell.angle_alpha   90.00
_cell.angle_beta   90.00
_cell.angle_gamma   90.00
#
_symmetry.space_group_name_H-M   'P 1'
#
loop_
_entity.id
_entity.type
_entity.pdbx_description
1 polymer ?
#
loop_
_entity_poly.entity_id
_entity_poly.type
_entity_poly.pdbx_seq_one_letter_code
_entity_poly.pdbx_strand_id
1 'polypeptide(L)'
;NWPIRHLLKQIEKWNQIDENIKLKANIGSFTNFLDLYMENQDGTLFTTVFQKPSYEPYYLPFNSIHPLHMKKNIPFTMLLRAIRYCSTYQTYLDEREKLRMALLLNKYPNKLIEEQFNNVLLKCDINEPLTIRNYDRYWQKMIDSPTKEKVDIDYGSVMFVHFTYCSAMKAFSGKFHTLWNKYFRESPINEVRPILGTRNVKNLQRYLALTSY
;
A
#
# COMPACT_ATOMS: atom_id res chain seq x y z
N ASN A 1 34.17 10.45 13.47
CA ASN A 1 32.95 11.17 13.92
C ASN A 1 32.60 12.45 13.13
N TRP A 2 33.22 12.71 11.98
CA TRP A 2 32.89 13.85 11.09
C TRP A 2 31.41 13.91 10.61
N PRO A 3 30.73 12.78 10.28
CA PRO A 3 29.36 12.82 9.75
C PRO A 3 28.31 13.27 10.77
N ILE A 4 28.48 12.84 12.03
CA ILE A 4 27.51 13.07 13.13
C ILE A 4 27.38 14.56 13.43
N ARG A 5 28.52 15.26 13.58
CA ARG A 5 28.53 16.69 13.91
C ARG A 5 27.86 17.53 12.83
N HIS A 6 28.08 17.19 11.56
CA HIS A 6 27.47 17.91 10.45
C HIS A 6 25.95 17.68 10.41
N LEU A 7 25.49 16.44 10.63
CA LEU A 7 24.06 16.13 10.69
C LEU A 7 23.36 16.91 11.81
N LEU A 8 23.92 16.90 13.02
CA LEU A 8 23.35 17.63 14.16
C LEU A 8 23.27 19.13 13.89
N LYS A 9 24.33 19.73 13.33
CA LYS A 9 24.34 21.14 12.94
C LYS A 9 23.28 21.46 11.89
N GLN A 10 23.04 20.54 10.95
CA GLN A 10 22.02 20.74 9.93
C GLN A 10 20.60 20.63 10.51
N ILE A 11 20.38 19.73 11.46
CA ILE A 11 19.12 19.60 12.18
C ILE A 11 18.83 20.86 13.01
N GLU A 12 19.84 21.43 13.67
CA GLU A 12 19.68 22.71 14.38
C GLU A 12 19.23 23.83 13.44
N LYS A 13 19.83 23.94 12.25
CA LYS A 13 19.40 24.91 11.24
C LYS A 13 17.96 24.67 10.81
N TRP A 14 17.57 23.43 10.53
CA TRP A 14 16.19 23.11 10.14
C TRP A 14 15.19 23.40 11.26
N ASN A 15 15.58 23.20 12.52
CA ASN A 15 14.78 23.53 13.69
C ASN A 15 14.60 25.03 13.91
N GLN A 16 15.30 25.90 13.17
CA GLN A 16 15.10 27.35 13.17
C GLN A 16 14.09 27.82 12.11
N ILE A 17 13.71 26.97 11.15
CA ILE A 17 12.81 27.35 10.05
C ILE A 17 11.36 27.51 10.54
N ASP A 18 10.92 26.65 11.45
CA ASP A 18 9.56 26.65 11.98
C ASP A 18 9.58 26.50 13.51
N GLU A 19 8.79 27.30 14.21
CA GLU A 19 8.70 27.28 15.66
C GLU A 19 7.94 26.07 16.21
N ASN A 20 6.96 25.57 15.45
CA ASN A 20 6.04 24.50 15.82
C ASN A 20 6.58 23.10 15.45
N ILE A 21 7.48 23.01 14.47
CA ILE A 21 8.05 21.73 14.01
C ILE A 21 9.51 21.60 14.45
N LYS A 22 9.76 20.68 15.39
CA LYS A 22 11.12 20.34 15.84
C LYS A 22 11.49 18.91 15.45
N LEU A 23 12.55 18.79 14.67
CA LEU A 23 13.22 17.56 14.30
C LEU A 23 14.11 17.08 15.45
N LYS A 24 13.97 15.80 15.79
CA LYS A 24 14.86 15.08 16.71
C LYS A 24 15.59 13.99 15.91
N ALA A 25 16.91 13.91 16.06
CA ALA A 25 17.68 12.79 15.53
C ALA A 25 18.09 11.84 16.64
N ASN A 26 18.05 10.55 16.31
CA ASN A 26 18.73 9.51 17.05
C ASN A 26 19.75 8.87 16.08
N ILE A 27 20.99 8.71 16.54
CA ILE A 27 22.06 8.09 15.77
C ILE A 27 22.52 6.86 16.56
N GLY A 28 22.32 5.69 15.96
CA GLY A 28 22.70 4.41 16.53
C GLY A 28 22.91 3.37 15.45
N SER A 29 23.25 2.14 15.86
CA SER A 29 23.27 0.98 14.95
C SER A 29 21.87 0.54 14.55
N PHE A 30 20.83 0.95 15.30
CA PHE A 30 19.44 0.68 14.98
C PHE A 30 18.55 1.90 15.23
N THR A 31 17.39 1.94 14.58
CA THR A 31 16.35 2.93 14.81
C THR A 31 14.98 2.41 14.39
N ASN A 32 13.93 3.05 14.89
CA ASN A 32 12.55 2.77 14.51
C ASN A 32 11.99 3.97 13.76
N PHE A 33 11.35 3.72 12.61
CA PHE A 33 10.61 4.74 11.87
C PHE A 33 9.23 4.22 11.51
N LEU A 34 8.20 4.87 12.06
CA LEU A 34 6.80 4.45 11.95
C LEU A 34 6.63 2.99 12.38
N ASP A 35 6.52 2.13 11.38
CA ASP A 35 6.12 0.74 11.40
C ASP A 35 7.29 -0.20 11.05
N LEU A 36 8.51 0.35 10.96
CA LEU A 36 9.73 -0.29 10.49
C LEU A 36 10.83 -0.20 11.56
N TYR A 37 11.43 -1.34 11.90
CA TYR A 37 12.68 -1.45 12.63
C TYR A 37 13.81 -1.59 11.61
N MET A 38 14.88 -0.82 11.79
CA MET A 38 16.05 -0.84 10.91
C MET A 38 17.31 -0.98 11.76
N GLU A 39 18.20 -1.85 11.34
CA GLU A 39 19.47 -2.12 12.00
C GLU A 39 20.58 -2.27 10.97
N ASN A 40 21.72 -1.66 11.24
CA ASN A 40 22.94 -1.84 10.47
C ASN A 40 23.75 -2.99 11.08
N GLN A 41 23.74 -4.14 10.40
CA GLN A 41 24.52 -5.32 10.74
C GLN A 41 25.79 -5.31 9.87
N ASP A 42 26.84 -4.66 10.38
CA ASP A 42 28.18 -4.61 9.77
C ASP A 42 28.19 -4.17 8.29
N GLY A 43 27.39 -3.15 7.95
CA GLY A 43 27.26 -2.60 6.60
C GLY A 43 26.07 -3.16 5.82
N THR A 44 25.38 -4.16 6.36
CA THR A 44 24.15 -4.71 5.78
C THR A 44 22.93 -4.15 6.52
N LEU A 45 21.98 -3.56 5.78
CA LEU A 45 20.75 -3.07 6.36
C LEU A 45 19.77 -4.24 6.61
N PHE A 46 19.49 -4.51 7.87
CA PHE A 46 18.47 -5.44 8.32
C PHE A 46 17.20 -4.69 8.68
N THR A 47 16.05 -5.20 8.27
CA THR A 47 14.76 -4.55 8.51
C THR A 47 13.69 -5.54 8.93
N THR A 48 12.80 -5.12 9.82
CA THR A 48 11.63 -5.90 10.26
C THR A 48 10.44 -5.00 10.60
N VAL A 49 9.28 -5.61 10.82
CA VAL A 49 8.09 -4.90 11.29
C VAL A 49 8.31 -4.40 12.72
N PHE A 50 8.21 -3.10 12.95
CA PHE A 50 8.21 -2.53 14.29
C PHE A 50 6.78 -2.38 14.84
N GLN A 51 6.58 -2.84 16.07
CA GLN A 51 5.39 -2.59 16.87
C GLN A 51 5.81 -1.93 18.18
N LYS A 52 5.06 -0.94 18.64
CA LYS A 52 5.32 -0.30 19.94
C LYS A 52 5.18 -1.35 21.06
N PRO A 53 5.90 -1.21 22.18
CA PRO A 53 5.76 -2.14 23.32
C PRO A 53 4.32 -2.25 23.86
N SER A 54 3.53 -1.19 23.71
CA SER A 54 2.11 -1.15 24.10
C SER A 54 1.17 -1.72 23.02
N TYR A 55 1.70 -2.36 21.98
CA TYR A 55 0.89 -2.91 20.91
C TYR A 55 0.13 -4.13 21.42
N GLU A 56 -1.19 -4.07 21.27
CA GLU A 56 -2.06 -5.22 21.44
C GLU A 56 -2.36 -5.84 20.08
N PRO A 57 -2.52 -7.17 19.97
CA PRO A 57 -2.91 -7.85 18.74
C PRO A 57 -4.38 -7.60 18.39
N TYR A 58 -4.81 -6.34 18.40
CA TYR A 58 -6.17 -5.90 18.13
C TYR A 58 -6.28 -5.42 16.69
N TYR A 59 -7.15 -6.08 15.94
CA TYR A 59 -7.60 -5.64 14.62
C TYR A 59 -9.11 -5.45 14.67
N LEU A 60 -9.66 -4.75 13.68
CA LEU A 60 -11.10 -4.65 13.52
C LEU A 60 -11.74 -6.05 13.55
N PRO A 61 -12.56 -6.39 14.56
CA PRO A 61 -13.08 -7.74 14.71
C PRO A 61 -13.93 -8.14 13.50
N PHE A 62 -13.80 -9.39 13.05
CA PHE A 62 -14.48 -9.84 11.84
C PHE A 62 -16.01 -9.79 11.97
N ASN A 63 -16.54 -10.00 13.17
CA ASN A 63 -17.96 -9.94 13.51
C ASN A 63 -18.50 -8.52 13.75
N SER A 64 -17.68 -7.47 13.61
CA SER A 64 -18.16 -6.09 13.73
C SER A 64 -19.04 -5.67 12.54
N ILE A 65 -19.85 -4.62 12.73
CA ILE A 65 -20.85 -4.09 11.76
C ILE A 65 -20.18 -3.40 10.55
N HIS A 66 -18.85 -3.28 10.54
CA HIS A 66 -18.11 -2.65 9.46
C HIS A 66 -18.28 -3.38 8.11
N PRO A 67 -18.20 -2.64 6.98
CA PRO A 67 -18.26 -3.23 5.66
C PRO A 67 -17.26 -4.38 5.47
N LEU A 68 -17.71 -5.46 4.84
CA LEU A 68 -16.92 -6.67 4.67
C LEU A 68 -15.61 -6.42 3.92
N HIS A 69 -15.61 -5.49 2.95
CA HIS A 69 -14.41 -5.18 2.16
C HIS A 69 -13.28 -4.60 3.02
N MET A 70 -13.59 -3.81 4.06
CA MET A 70 -12.57 -3.26 4.98
C MET A 70 -11.93 -4.38 5.78
N LYS A 71 -12.75 -5.25 6.38
CA LYS A 71 -12.30 -6.41 7.15
C LYS A 71 -11.45 -7.34 6.29
N LYS A 72 -11.93 -7.69 5.08
CA LYS A 72 -11.17 -8.53 4.14
C LYS A 72 -9.83 -7.93 3.71
N ASN A 73 -9.69 -6.62 3.69
CA ASN A 73 -8.45 -5.97 3.29
C ASN A 73 -7.37 -5.99 4.40
N ILE A 74 -7.75 -6.14 5.67
CA ILE A 74 -6.80 -6.12 6.80
C ILE A 74 -5.72 -7.21 6.66
N PRO A 75 -6.05 -8.51 6.53
CA PRO A 75 -5.03 -9.56 6.38
C PRO A 75 -4.09 -9.30 5.19
N PHE A 76 -4.65 -8.83 4.06
CA PHE A 76 -3.88 -8.50 2.86
C PHE A 76 -2.86 -7.38 3.12
N THR A 77 -3.31 -6.26 3.68
CA THR A 77 -2.45 -5.10 3.94
C THR A 77 -1.35 -5.40 4.95
N MET A 78 -1.66 -6.16 6.00
CA MET A 78 -0.70 -6.49 7.04
C MET A 78 0.38 -7.46 6.55
N LEU A 79 0.01 -8.49 5.76
CA LEU A 79 1.02 -9.37 5.18
C LEU A 79 1.84 -8.67 4.10
N LEU A 80 1.22 -7.81 3.28
CA LEU A 80 1.93 -7.00 2.30
C LEU A 80 2.96 -6.07 2.97
N ARG A 81 2.68 -5.57 4.16
CA ARG A 81 3.65 -4.85 4.99
C ARG A 81 4.78 -5.78 5.44
N ALA A 82 4.45 -6.94 6.02
CA ALA A 82 5.46 -7.89 6.51
C ALA A 82 6.44 -8.33 5.42
N ILE A 83 5.95 -8.70 4.23
CA ILE A 83 6.80 -9.16 3.12
C ILE A 83 7.71 -8.06 2.56
N ARG A 84 7.32 -6.78 2.71
CA ARG A 84 8.14 -5.64 2.28
C ARG A 84 9.18 -5.27 3.32
N TYR A 85 8.82 -5.36 4.60
CA TYR A 85 9.64 -4.84 5.68
C TYR A 85 10.65 -5.85 6.21
N CYS A 86 10.33 -7.13 6.21
CA CYS A 86 11.23 -8.17 6.70
C CYS A 86 12.30 -8.49 5.66
N SER A 87 13.56 -8.18 5.96
CA SER A 87 14.68 -8.44 5.05
C SER A 87 15.11 -9.91 4.99
N THR A 88 14.66 -10.73 5.94
CA THR A 88 15.00 -12.17 5.99
C THR A 88 13.77 -13.05 6.01
N TYR A 89 13.90 -14.27 5.50
CA TYR A 89 12.80 -15.25 5.50
C TYR A 89 12.30 -15.56 6.92
N GLN A 90 13.20 -15.67 7.89
CA GLN A 90 12.84 -16.02 9.27
C GLN A 90 11.98 -14.92 9.90
N THR A 91 12.39 -13.66 9.77
CA THR A 91 11.63 -12.52 10.33
C THR A 91 10.28 -12.34 9.64
N TYR A 92 10.20 -12.60 8.33
CA TYR A 92 8.93 -12.65 7.61
C TYR A 92 8.01 -13.76 8.14
N LEU A 93 8.55 -14.96 8.35
CA LEU A 93 7.77 -16.09 8.85
C LEU A 93 7.23 -15.82 10.26
N ASP A 94 8.08 -15.30 11.15
CA ASP A 94 7.68 -14.94 12.51
C ASP A 94 6.56 -13.89 12.51
N GLU A 95 6.68 -12.84 11.68
CA GLU A 95 5.65 -11.82 11.55
C GLU A 95 4.36 -12.34 10.90
N ARG A 96 4.47 -13.25 9.92
CA ARG A 96 3.31 -13.94 9.34
C ARG A 96 2.54 -14.74 10.38
N GLU A 97 3.23 -15.46 11.26
CA GLU A 97 2.58 -16.27 12.30
C GLU A 97 1.98 -15.40 13.41
N LYS A 98 2.69 -14.33 13.86
CA LYS A 98 2.12 -13.32 14.77
C LYS A 98 0.85 -12.70 14.19
N LEU A 99 0.87 -12.34 12.90
CA LEU A 99 -0.28 -11.80 12.19
C LEU A 99 -1.43 -12.81 12.14
N ARG A 100 -1.17 -14.07 11.78
CA ARG A 100 -2.20 -15.12 11.75
C ARG A 100 -2.84 -15.29 13.13
N MET A 101 -2.04 -15.38 14.18
CA MET A 101 -2.53 -15.48 15.56
C MET A 101 -3.45 -14.28 15.90
N ALA A 102 -2.99 -13.05 15.66
CA ALA A 102 -3.78 -11.86 15.93
C ALA A 102 -5.09 -11.83 15.13
N LEU A 103 -5.08 -12.21 13.86
CA LEU A 103 -6.31 -12.29 13.05
C LEU A 103 -7.30 -13.35 13.59
N LEU A 104 -6.81 -14.51 14.02
CA LEU A 104 -7.66 -15.56 14.61
C LEU A 104 -8.28 -15.07 15.94
N LEU A 105 -7.52 -14.36 16.78
CA LEU A 105 -8.04 -13.74 18.00
C LEU A 105 -9.17 -12.74 17.69
N ASN A 106 -9.04 -12.00 16.58
CA ASN A 106 -10.05 -11.06 16.08
C ASN A 106 -11.14 -11.72 15.21
N LYS A 107 -11.31 -13.06 15.33
CA LYS A 107 -12.39 -13.86 14.73
C LYS A 107 -12.39 -13.94 13.20
N TYR A 108 -11.24 -13.70 12.56
CA TYR A 108 -11.13 -13.90 11.11
C TYR A 108 -11.17 -15.40 10.76
N PRO A 109 -11.99 -15.82 9.79
CA PRO A 109 -11.99 -17.21 9.34
C PRO A 109 -10.64 -17.60 8.74
N ASN A 110 -10.08 -18.75 9.13
CA ASN A 110 -8.76 -19.19 8.65
C ASN A 110 -8.68 -19.27 7.11
N LYS A 111 -9.74 -19.75 6.46
CA LYS A 111 -9.83 -19.80 4.99
C LYS A 111 -9.66 -18.42 4.34
N LEU A 112 -10.23 -17.37 4.95
CA LEU A 112 -10.09 -16.00 4.47
C LEU A 112 -8.67 -15.48 4.66
N ILE A 113 -8.02 -15.83 5.77
CA ILE A 113 -6.62 -15.46 6.04
C ILE A 113 -5.72 -16.06 4.96
N GLU A 114 -5.84 -17.36 4.69
CA GLU A 114 -5.05 -18.02 3.63
C GLU A 114 -5.34 -17.43 2.24
N GLU A 115 -6.61 -17.15 1.92
CA GLU A 115 -6.99 -16.51 0.65
C GLU A 115 -6.28 -15.16 0.49
N GLN A 116 -6.31 -14.31 1.52
CA GLN A 116 -5.65 -13.00 1.46
C GLN A 116 -4.13 -13.12 1.44
N PHE A 117 -3.56 -14.10 2.14
CA PHE A 117 -2.12 -14.35 2.12
C PHE A 117 -1.66 -14.76 0.71
N ASN A 118 -2.39 -15.66 0.06
CA ASN A 118 -2.13 -16.04 -1.33
C ASN A 118 -2.29 -14.85 -2.29
N ASN A 119 -3.30 -13.99 -2.08
CA ASN A 119 -3.47 -12.79 -2.88
C ASN A 119 -2.27 -11.83 -2.78
N VAL A 120 -1.62 -11.74 -1.62
CA VAL A 120 -0.39 -10.95 -1.46
C VAL A 120 0.76 -11.56 -2.26
N LEU A 121 0.96 -12.88 -2.20
CA LEU A 121 2.00 -13.56 -2.98
C LEU A 121 1.80 -13.33 -4.48
N LEU A 122 0.58 -13.53 -4.98
CA LEU A 122 0.23 -13.25 -6.37
C LEU A 122 0.44 -11.78 -6.74
N LYS A 123 0.13 -10.84 -5.82
CA LYS A 123 0.35 -9.41 -6.04
C LYS A 123 1.83 -9.04 -6.19
N CYS A 124 2.71 -9.80 -5.56
CA CYS A 124 4.17 -9.65 -5.63
C CYS A 124 4.81 -10.51 -6.73
N ASP A 125 4.01 -11.09 -7.65
CA ASP A 125 4.45 -12.01 -8.70
C ASP A 125 5.16 -13.27 -8.17
N ILE A 126 4.74 -13.75 -6.99
CA ILE A 126 5.26 -14.96 -6.34
C ILE A 126 4.27 -16.10 -6.59
N ASN A 127 4.62 -17.00 -7.51
CA ASN A 127 3.77 -18.14 -7.92
C ASN A 127 4.20 -19.47 -7.28
N GLU A 128 5.11 -19.44 -6.33
CA GLU A 128 5.63 -20.61 -5.63
C GLU A 128 5.70 -20.36 -4.12
N PRO A 129 5.78 -21.40 -3.27
CA PRO A 129 5.96 -21.22 -1.84
C PRO A 129 7.25 -20.46 -1.52
N LEU A 130 7.14 -19.49 -0.60
CA LEU A 130 8.32 -18.84 -0.04
C LEU A 130 9.06 -19.80 0.88
N THR A 131 10.37 -19.85 0.70
CA THR A 131 11.32 -20.65 1.47
C THR A 131 12.56 -19.80 1.74
N ILE A 132 13.40 -20.25 2.67
CA ILE A 132 14.70 -19.62 2.92
C ILE A 132 15.58 -19.52 1.67
N ARG A 133 15.37 -20.37 0.65
CA ARG A 133 16.19 -20.43 -0.57
C ARG A 133 15.78 -19.43 -1.64
N ASN A 134 14.52 -18.99 -1.66
CA ASN A 134 14.00 -18.11 -2.71
C ASN A 134 13.54 -16.74 -2.20
N TYR A 135 13.44 -16.55 -0.88
CA TYR A 135 12.94 -15.31 -0.28
C TYR A 135 13.74 -14.08 -0.72
N ASP A 136 15.07 -14.13 -0.59
CA ASP A 136 15.94 -12.98 -0.87
C ASP A 136 15.80 -12.49 -2.30
N ARG A 137 15.63 -13.41 -3.27
CA ARG A 137 15.41 -13.07 -4.67
C ARG A 137 14.12 -12.25 -4.87
N TYR A 138 13.03 -12.66 -4.22
CA TYR A 138 11.76 -11.93 -4.32
C TYR A 138 11.79 -10.62 -3.53
N TRP A 139 12.43 -10.61 -2.37
CA TRP A 139 12.59 -9.41 -1.56
C TRP A 139 13.40 -8.35 -2.29
N GLN A 140 14.53 -8.71 -2.90
CA GLN A 140 15.34 -7.77 -3.68
C GLN A 140 14.56 -7.21 -4.86
N LYS A 141 13.81 -8.04 -5.59
CA LYS A 141 12.94 -7.56 -6.68
C LYS A 141 11.93 -6.51 -6.18
N MET A 142 11.43 -6.63 -4.94
CA MET A 142 10.50 -5.65 -4.36
C MET A 142 11.18 -4.34 -3.96
N ILE A 143 12.42 -4.39 -3.46
CA ILE A 143 13.19 -3.21 -3.07
C ILE A 143 13.71 -2.45 -4.29
N ASP A 144 14.19 -3.18 -5.29
CA ASP A 144 14.72 -2.63 -6.54
C ASP A 144 13.62 -2.12 -7.48
N SER A 145 12.35 -2.42 -7.17
CA SER A 145 11.23 -1.94 -7.97
C SER A 145 11.23 -0.41 -7.99
N PRO A 146 11.29 0.21 -9.19
CA PRO A 146 11.33 1.66 -9.29
C PRO A 146 10.11 2.26 -8.62
N THR A 147 10.33 3.31 -7.83
CA THR A 147 9.22 4.11 -7.32
C THR A 147 8.48 4.64 -8.53
N LYS A 148 7.19 4.30 -8.67
CA LYS A 148 6.36 4.88 -9.73
C LYS A 148 6.32 6.38 -9.48
N GLU A 149 7.08 7.12 -10.28
CA GLU A 149 6.96 8.57 -10.31
C GLU A 149 5.50 8.89 -10.59
N LYS A 150 4.89 9.68 -9.71
CA LYS A 150 3.60 10.26 -10.04
C LYS A 150 3.86 11.15 -11.24
N VAL A 151 3.29 10.77 -12.38
CA VAL A 151 3.28 11.64 -13.56
C VAL A 151 2.70 12.97 -13.11
N ASP A 152 3.47 14.04 -13.29
CA ASP A 152 2.98 15.37 -12.98
C ASP A 152 1.82 15.67 -13.93
N ILE A 153 0.66 15.97 -13.36
CA ILE A 153 -0.56 16.22 -14.14
C ILE A 153 -0.83 17.70 -14.05
N ASP A 154 -0.80 18.37 -15.20
CA ASP A 154 -1.26 19.74 -15.30
C ASP A 154 -2.80 19.78 -15.18
N TYR A 155 -3.27 20.07 -13.97
CA TYR A 155 -4.70 20.21 -13.69
C TYR A 155 -5.34 21.44 -14.36
N GLY A 156 -4.56 22.34 -14.97
CA GLY A 156 -5.07 23.42 -15.81
C GLY A 156 -5.54 22.96 -17.18
N SER A 157 -4.88 21.94 -17.75
CA SER A 157 -5.19 21.37 -19.08
C SER A 157 -5.83 19.98 -19.03
N VAL A 158 -5.93 19.35 -17.85
CA VAL A 158 -6.45 17.99 -17.69
C VAL A 158 -7.61 17.92 -16.70
N MET A 159 -8.70 17.28 -17.12
CA MET A 159 -9.87 17.01 -16.26
C MET A 159 -10.05 15.51 -16.04
N PHE A 160 -10.07 15.07 -14.78
CA PHE A 160 -10.43 13.69 -14.44
C PHE A 160 -11.93 13.50 -14.39
N VAL A 161 -12.45 12.66 -15.28
CA VAL A 161 -13.85 12.26 -15.30
C VAL A 161 -13.98 10.88 -14.68
N HIS A 162 -14.43 10.84 -13.43
CA HIS A 162 -14.70 9.59 -12.74
C HIS A 162 -16.12 9.10 -13.03
N PHE A 163 -16.23 7.83 -13.42
CA PHE A 163 -17.53 7.18 -13.57
C PHE A 163 -17.55 5.83 -12.85
N THR A 164 -18.73 5.46 -12.38
CA THR A 164 -18.98 4.14 -11.79
C THR A 164 -19.28 3.17 -12.93
N TYR A 165 -18.48 2.12 -13.05
CA TYR A 165 -18.71 1.11 -14.08
C TYR A 165 -19.99 0.32 -13.80
N CYS A 166 -20.90 0.25 -14.77
CA CYS A 166 -22.03 -0.70 -14.79
C CYS A 166 -22.04 -1.46 -16.13
N SER A 167 -22.70 -2.62 -16.18
CA SER A 167 -22.74 -3.50 -17.36
C SER A 167 -23.24 -2.78 -18.63
N ALA A 168 -24.22 -1.89 -18.51
CA ALA A 168 -24.74 -1.07 -19.60
C ALA A 168 -23.71 -0.06 -20.16
N MET A 169 -22.68 0.29 -19.38
CA MET A 169 -21.63 1.24 -19.76
C MET A 169 -20.34 0.57 -20.29
N LYS A 170 -20.39 -0.72 -20.66
CA LYS A 170 -19.22 -1.44 -21.18
C LYS A 170 -18.57 -0.77 -22.39
N ALA A 171 -19.37 -0.14 -23.26
CA ALA A 171 -18.89 0.61 -24.43
C ALA A 171 -18.63 2.10 -24.16
N PHE A 172 -18.85 2.57 -22.92
CA PHE A 172 -18.78 4.00 -22.60
C PHE A 172 -17.36 4.55 -22.75
N SER A 173 -16.33 3.82 -22.32
CA SER A 173 -14.94 4.25 -22.47
C SER A 173 -14.56 4.50 -23.93
N GLY A 174 -15.01 3.63 -24.84
CA GLY A 174 -14.79 3.79 -26.29
C GLY A 174 -15.58 4.94 -26.91
N LYS A 175 -16.76 5.27 -26.36
CA LYS A 175 -17.62 6.36 -26.86
C LYS A 175 -17.36 7.70 -26.20
N PHE A 176 -16.65 7.72 -25.07
CA PHE A 176 -16.49 8.90 -24.23
C PHE A 176 -15.80 10.06 -24.98
N HIS A 177 -14.69 9.80 -25.67
CA HIS A 177 -14.00 10.85 -26.43
C HIS A 177 -14.84 11.37 -27.61
N THR A 178 -15.66 10.51 -28.23
CA THR A 178 -16.61 10.93 -29.26
C THR A 178 -17.69 11.85 -28.68
N LEU A 179 -18.25 11.52 -27.52
CA LEU A 179 -19.21 12.38 -26.81
C LEU A 179 -18.55 13.69 -26.38
N TRP A 180 -17.34 13.63 -25.85
CA TRP A 180 -16.60 14.81 -25.43
C TRP A 180 -16.40 15.78 -26.59
N ASN A 181 -15.89 15.29 -27.72
CA ASN A 181 -15.71 16.10 -28.92
C ASN A 181 -17.03 16.63 -29.48
N LYS A 182 -18.12 15.86 -29.39
CA LYS A 182 -19.44 16.30 -29.87
C LYS A 182 -19.97 17.49 -29.08
N TYR A 183 -19.84 17.48 -27.76
CA TYR A 183 -20.50 18.48 -26.90
C TYR A 183 -19.59 19.61 -26.44
N PHE A 184 -18.27 19.37 -26.33
CA PHE A 184 -17.34 20.32 -25.72
C PHE A 184 -16.30 20.89 -26.70
N ARG A 185 -16.30 20.49 -27.98
CA ARG A 185 -15.36 21.05 -28.99
C ARG A 185 -15.48 22.56 -29.17
N GLU A 186 -16.68 23.11 -29.05
CA GLU A 186 -16.94 24.56 -29.20
C GLU A 186 -17.12 25.26 -27.85
N SER A 187 -16.84 24.56 -26.75
CA SER A 187 -16.94 25.09 -25.39
C SER A 187 -15.63 25.76 -24.97
N PRO A 188 -15.64 26.67 -23.97
CA PRO A 188 -14.41 27.22 -23.38
C PRO A 188 -13.45 26.19 -22.80
N ILE A 189 -13.89 24.93 -22.63
CA ILE A 189 -13.07 23.82 -22.12
C ILE A 189 -12.57 22.88 -23.24
N ASN A 190 -12.59 23.31 -24.49
CA ASN A 190 -12.17 22.48 -25.63
C ASN A 190 -10.69 22.09 -25.60
N GLU A 191 -9.84 22.92 -24.98
CA GLU A 191 -8.41 22.65 -24.74
C GLU A 191 -8.18 21.70 -23.57
N VAL A 192 -9.20 21.46 -22.72
CA VAL A 192 -9.11 20.54 -21.60
C VAL A 192 -9.16 19.11 -22.11
N ARG A 193 -8.12 18.33 -21.80
CA ARG A 193 -8.04 16.90 -22.08
C ARG A 193 -8.74 16.10 -20.98
N PRO A 194 -9.86 15.42 -21.28
CA PRO A 194 -10.52 14.60 -20.28
C PRO A 194 -9.79 13.25 -20.14
N ILE A 195 -9.49 12.85 -18.91
CA ILE A 195 -8.98 11.52 -18.59
C ILE A 195 -10.08 10.75 -17.87
N LEU A 196 -10.53 9.66 -18.50
CA LEU A 196 -11.57 8.82 -17.94
C LEU A 196 -10.99 7.87 -16.89
N GLY A 197 -11.43 8.03 -15.64
CA GLY A 197 -11.03 7.17 -14.53
C GLY A 197 -12.17 6.25 -14.09
N THR A 198 -12.02 4.93 -14.25
CA THR A 198 -13.01 3.98 -13.74
C THR A 198 -12.94 3.89 -12.22
N ARG A 199 -14.04 4.20 -11.51
CA ARG A 199 -14.20 3.78 -10.11
C ARG A 199 -14.61 2.32 -10.11
N ASN A 200 -13.64 1.43 -9.97
CA ASN A 200 -13.87 0.00 -10.04
C ASN A 200 -14.49 -0.48 -8.72
N VAL A 201 -15.81 -0.38 -8.59
CA VAL A 201 -16.54 -0.94 -7.45
C VAL A 201 -16.76 -2.42 -7.73
N LYS A 202 -15.77 -3.26 -7.43
CA LYS A 202 -15.86 -4.74 -7.57
C LYS A 202 -17.15 -5.33 -6.96
N ASN A 203 -17.70 -4.65 -5.95
CA ASN A 203 -18.97 -5.02 -5.30
C ASN A 203 -20.19 -4.83 -6.23
N LEU A 204 -20.22 -3.79 -7.06
CA LEU A 204 -21.34 -3.52 -7.98
C LEU A 204 -21.39 -4.56 -9.09
N GLN A 205 -20.22 -4.97 -9.60
CA GLN A 205 -20.10 -6.02 -10.61
C GLN A 205 -20.63 -7.37 -10.10
N ARG A 206 -20.33 -7.72 -8.83
CA ARG A 206 -20.89 -8.92 -8.17
C ARG A 206 -22.39 -8.82 -7.93
N TYR A 207 -22.88 -7.66 -7.52
CA TYR A 207 -24.32 -7.47 -7.26
C TYR A 207 -25.13 -7.59 -8.55
N LEU A 208 -24.67 -6.96 -9.64
CA LEU A 208 -25.32 -7.03 -10.95
C LEU A 208 -25.30 -8.45 -11.55
N ALA A 209 -24.25 -9.23 -11.30
CA ALA A 209 -24.18 -10.64 -11.72
C ALA A 209 -25.17 -11.55 -10.96
N LEU A 210 -25.50 -11.22 -9.70
CA LEU A 210 -26.45 -11.98 -8.89
C LEU A 210 -27.91 -11.62 -9.17
N THR A 211 -28.18 -10.40 -9.65
CA THR A 211 -29.54 -9.94 -10.00
C THR A 211 -29.93 -10.20 -11.46
N SER A 212 -29.12 -10.95 -12.21
CA SER A 212 -29.36 -11.28 -13.63
C SER A 212 -29.96 -12.68 -13.83
N TYR A 213 -30.58 -13.26 -12.80
CA TYR A 213 -31.37 -14.50 -12.85
C TYR A 213 -32.81 -14.21 -12.45
#